data_AF-A0AAN8WFW3-F1
#
_entry.id   AF-A0AAN8WFW3-F1
#
_cell.length_a   1.000
_cell.length_b   1.000
_cell.length_c   1.000
_cell.angle_alpha   90.00
_cell.angle_beta   90.00
_cell.angle_gamma   90.00
#
_symmetry.space_group_name_H-M   'P 1'
#
loop_
_entity.id
_entity.type
_entity.pdbx_description
1 polymer ?
#
loop_
_entity_poly.entity_id
_entity_poly.type
_entity_poly.pdbx_seq_one_letter_code
_entity_poly.pdbx_strand_id
1 'polypeptide(L)'
;MQREEKVLDTALEAILQRVVDIKGSLQELLVKIEHEGDNADWPSYLNNLSVISAQIYTLLKLLKNDKTPILRNYLTLPLQLNADTDEKLLMSTEGRVPSFSHDFVPNLLRTKPEPDVEQRHLTLETKMAQMNSDTATKQINVHNKVVKHVLDLLNTAREEWETETASRTSQPQTCSINETQVLIAAMGTGKGIKNIPGRAPMPRPSPTMPQQPSPQITTSKAVSAVKTNIKAATAMHPYVR
;
A
#
# COMPACT_ATOMS: atom_id res chain seq x y z
N MET A 1 20.44 -37.48 12.68
CA MET A 1 21.62 -36.80 13.28
C MET A 1 22.29 -35.82 12.35
N GLN A 2 23.24 -36.18 11.47
CA GLN A 2 24.06 -35.18 10.75
C GLN A 2 23.27 -34.23 9.81
N ARG A 3 22.11 -34.68 9.29
CA ARG A 3 21.20 -33.83 8.50
C ARG A 3 20.37 -32.90 9.38
N GLU A 4 19.93 -33.36 10.54
CA GLU A 4 19.12 -32.56 11.47
C GLU A 4 19.96 -31.47 12.12
N GLU A 5 21.20 -31.79 12.49
CA GLU A 5 22.19 -30.85 13.01
C GLU A 5 22.47 -29.73 12.01
N LYS A 6 22.72 -30.06 10.74
CA LYS A 6 22.90 -29.05 9.68
C LYS A 6 21.66 -28.16 9.47
N VAL A 7 20.46 -28.73 9.57
CA VAL A 7 19.21 -27.96 9.47
C VAL A 7 19.05 -27.04 10.69
N LEU A 8 19.43 -27.51 11.87
CA LEU A 8 19.45 -26.72 13.10
C LEU A 8 20.42 -25.55 12.99
N ASP A 9 21.67 -25.79 12.58
CA ASP A 9 22.67 -24.74 12.40
C ASP A 9 22.20 -23.68 11.39
N THR A 10 21.66 -24.12 10.26
CA THR A 10 21.13 -23.20 9.23
C THR A 10 19.96 -22.36 9.76
N ALA A 11 19.08 -22.97 10.56
CA ALA A 11 17.95 -22.25 11.16
C ALA A 11 18.42 -21.27 12.24
N LEU A 12 19.39 -21.65 13.07
CA LEU A 12 19.97 -20.79 14.10
C LEU A 12 20.68 -19.60 13.48
N GLU A 13 21.47 -19.80 12.42
CA GLU A 13 22.13 -18.72 11.69
C GLU A 13 21.11 -17.74 11.10
N ALA A 14 20.03 -18.25 10.52
CA ALA A 14 18.95 -17.42 10.00
C ALA A 14 18.25 -16.61 11.11
N ILE A 15 18.02 -17.20 12.28
CA ILE A 15 17.43 -16.51 13.44
C ILE A 15 18.40 -15.44 13.95
N LEU A 16 19.69 -15.77 14.09
CA LEU A 16 20.73 -14.86 14.56
C LEU A 16 20.81 -13.64 13.66
N GLN A 17 20.85 -13.84 12.33
CA GLN A 17 20.87 -12.74 11.37
C GLN A 17 19.66 -11.80 11.54
N ARG A 18 18.45 -12.34 11.76
CA ARG A 18 17.25 -11.51 12.00
C ARG A 18 17.35 -10.71 13.29
N VAL A 19 17.93 -11.27 14.35
CA VAL A 19 18.14 -10.55 15.61
C VAL A 19 19.16 -9.43 15.42
N VAL A 20 20.23 -9.66 14.65
CA VAL A 20 21.22 -8.63 14.29
C VAL A 20 20.57 -7.49 13.49
N ASP A 21 19.73 -7.80 12.50
CA ASP A 21 19.02 -6.79 11.70
C ASP A 21 18.11 -5.89 12.58
N ILE A 22 17.38 -6.50 13.52
CA ILE A 22 16.51 -5.79 14.47
C ILE A 22 17.34 -4.91 15.40
N LYS A 23 18.46 -5.43 15.90
CA LYS A 23 19.38 -4.69 16.77
C LYS A 23 19.94 -3.46 16.06
N GLY A 24 20.39 -3.60 14.81
CA GLY A 24 20.89 -2.48 14.01
C GLY A 24 19.83 -1.40 13.82
N SER A 25 18.60 -1.81 13.48
CA SER A 25 17.47 -0.88 13.30
C SER A 25 17.08 -0.15 14.59
N LEU A 26 17.19 -0.83 15.74
CA LEU A 26 17.00 -0.20 17.06
C LEU A 26 18.11 0.78 17.40
N GLN A 27 19.38 0.45 17.09
CA GLN A 27 20.51 1.35 17.29
C GLN A 27 20.36 2.61 16.43
N GLU A 28 20.00 2.48 15.16
CA GLU A 28 19.73 3.60 14.26
C GLU A 28 18.61 4.49 14.80
N LEU A 29 17.52 3.90 15.29
CA LEU A 29 16.43 4.64 15.91
C LEU A 29 16.89 5.38 17.17
N LEU A 30 17.66 4.74 18.05
CA LEU A 30 18.17 5.36 19.27
C LEU A 30 19.07 6.56 18.96
N VAL A 31 20.03 6.37 18.04
CA VAL A 31 20.91 7.46 17.57
C VAL A 31 20.07 8.61 17.04
N LYS A 32 19.04 8.33 16.24
CA LYS A 32 18.15 9.35 15.73
C LYS A 32 17.38 10.10 16.82
N ILE A 33 16.87 9.38 17.82
CA ILE A 33 16.16 9.99 18.96
C ILE A 33 17.12 10.92 19.73
N GLU A 34 18.35 10.48 19.97
CA GLU A 34 19.35 11.24 20.72
C GLU A 34 19.81 12.50 19.98
N HIS A 35 19.95 12.45 18.65
CA HIS A 35 20.45 13.58 17.86
C HIS A 35 19.37 14.60 17.49
N GLU A 36 18.18 14.13 17.11
CA GLU A 36 17.13 14.99 16.57
C GLU A 36 16.12 15.46 17.63
N GLY A 37 15.99 14.76 18.77
CA GLY A 37 15.27 15.20 19.98
C GLY A 37 13.99 16.00 19.71
N ASP A 38 14.04 17.31 19.97
CA ASP A 38 12.91 18.24 19.81
C ASP A 38 12.66 18.71 18.35
N ASN A 39 13.61 18.51 17.45
CA ASN A 39 13.51 18.82 16.01
C ASN A 39 13.11 17.59 15.17
N ALA A 40 12.62 16.55 15.85
CA ALA A 40 12.24 15.26 15.32
C ALA A 40 11.16 15.32 14.22
N ASP A 41 11.46 14.78 13.02
CA ASP A 41 10.45 14.53 12.00
C ASP A 41 9.62 13.28 12.33
N TRP A 42 8.44 13.49 12.91
CA TRP A 42 7.54 12.42 13.37
C TRP A 42 7.22 11.33 12.31
N PRO A 43 6.91 11.67 11.04
CA PRO A 43 6.77 10.67 9.96
C PRO A 43 7.98 9.74 9.83
N SER A 44 9.19 10.28 9.96
CA SER A 44 10.41 9.48 9.86
C SER A 44 10.58 8.51 11.04
N TYR A 45 10.23 8.92 12.26
CA TYR A 45 10.21 8.00 13.42
C TYR A 45 9.18 6.90 13.28
N LEU A 46 7.97 7.23 12.82
CA LEU A 46 6.93 6.24 12.55
C LEU A 46 7.37 5.24 11.48
N ASN A 47 8.07 5.70 10.45
CA ASN A 47 8.63 4.82 9.43
C ASN A 47 9.67 3.85 10.04
N ASN A 48 10.59 4.34 10.89
CA ASN A 48 11.57 3.48 11.57
C ASN A 48 10.89 2.44 12.49
N LEU A 49 9.85 2.85 13.23
CA LEU A 49 9.05 1.92 14.04
C LEU A 49 8.31 0.90 13.18
N SER A 50 7.80 1.31 12.01
CA SER A 50 7.16 0.41 11.05
C SER A 50 8.16 -0.64 10.55
N VAL A 51 9.40 -0.25 10.25
CA VAL A 51 10.46 -1.18 9.82
C VAL A 51 10.77 -2.19 10.94
N ILE A 52 10.99 -1.73 12.17
CA ILE A 52 11.27 -2.61 13.31
C ILE A 52 10.11 -3.59 13.53
N SER A 53 8.87 -3.11 13.48
CA SER A 53 7.69 -3.98 13.65
C SER A 53 7.60 -5.04 12.55
N ALA A 54 7.92 -4.69 11.29
CA ALA A 54 7.96 -5.64 10.19
C ALA A 54 9.08 -6.69 10.35
N GLN A 55 10.25 -6.29 10.85
CA GLN A 55 11.36 -7.21 11.15
C GLN A 55 11.01 -8.18 12.27
N ILE A 56 10.40 -7.69 13.37
CA ILE A 56 9.89 -8.54 14.46
C ILE A 56 8.85 -9.54 13.94
N TYR A 57 7.92 -9.08 13.11
CA TYR A 57 6.92 -9.98 12.51
C TYR A 57 7.56 -11.04 11.61
N THR A 58 8.58 -10.66 10.85
CA THR A 58 9.35 -11.60 10.02
C THR A 58 10.07 -12.65 10.87
N LEU A 59 10.68 -12.24 12.00
CA LEU A 59 11.27 -13.17 12.97
C LEU A 59 10.20 -14.12 13.54
N LEU A 60 9.03 -13.60 13.93
CA LEU A 60 7.93 -14.42 14.43
C LEU A 60 7.46 -15.45 13.39
N LYS A 61 7.36 -15.04 12.11
CA LYS A 61 6.99 -15.93 11.00
C LYS A 61 8.05 -17.00 10.76
N LEU A 62 9.33 -16.64 10.89
CA LEU A 62 10.45 -17.59 10.80
C LEU A 62 10.35 -18.64 11.90
N LEU A 63 10.15 -18.22 13.16
CA LEU A 63 10.06 -19.13 14.32
C LEU A 63 8.82 -20.04 14.30
N LYS A 64 7.75 -19.63 13.61
CA LYS A 64 6.53 -20.43 13.43
C LYS A 64 6.55 -21.32 12.18
N ASN A 65 7.62 -21.26 11.38
CA ASN A 65 7.68 -21.98 10.10
C ASN A 65 7.94 -23.48 10.33
N ASP A 66 7.20 -24.33 9.63
CA ASP A 66 7.38 -25.79 9.69
C ASP A 66 8.78 -26.26 9.25
N LYS A 67 9.50 -25.43 8.48
CA LYS A 67 10.89 -25.70 8.07
C LYS A 67 11.91 -25.44 9.18
N THR A 68 11.54 -24.68 10.21
CA THR A 68 12.41 -24.52 11.38
C THR A 68 12.30 -25.76 12.27
N PRO A 69 13.42 -26.31 12.74
CA PRO A 69 13.37 -27.44 13.65
C PRO A 69 12.61 -27.04 14.92
N ILE A 70 12.00 -28.04 15.55
CA ILE A 70 11.20 -27.84 16.75
C ILE A 70 12.14 -27.47 17.92
N LEU A 71 12.45 -26.18 18.07
CA LEU A 71 13.40 -25.67 19.07
C LEU A 71 12.98 -26.00 20.51
N ARG A 72 11.68 -26.14 20.77
CA ARG A 72 11.14 -26.57 22.08
C ARG A 72 11.62 -27.95 22.53
N ASN A 73 12.14 -28.78 21.62
CA ASN A 73 12.67 -30.11 21.96
C ASN A 73 14.13 -30.05 22.42
N TYR A 74 14.79 -28.89 22.30
CA TYR A 74 16.17 -28.67 22.71
C TYR A 74 16.22 -27.84 23.98
N LEU A 75 17.19 -28.15 24.84
CA LEU A 75 17.43 -27.42 26.07
C LEU A 75 18.85 -26.87 26.04
N THR A 76 18.98 -25.57 26.31
CA THR A 76 20.28 -24.90 26.45
C THR A 76 20.74 -24.98 27.89
N LEU A 77 21.90 -25.60 28.11
CA LEU A 77 22.51 -25.77 29.42
C LEU A 77 23.95 -25.27 29.39
N PRO A 78 24.40 -24.52 30.41
CA PRO A 78 25.80 -24.17 30.55
C PRO A 78 26.63 -25.43 30.82
N LEU A 79 27.61 -25.75 29.96
CA LEU A 79 28.49 -26.91 30.15
C LEU A 79 29.62 -26.62 31.14
N GLN A 80 30.15 -25.40 31.10
CA GLN A 80 31.20 -24.93 32.00
C GLN A 80 30.97 -23.45 32.27
N LEU A 81 31.23 -23.05 33.51
CA LEU A 81 31.17 -21.65 33.95
C LEU A 81 32.60 -21.19 34.20
N ASN A 82 32.93 -20.01 33.68
CA ASN A 82 34.24 -19.40 33.90
C ASN A 82 34.06 -17.92 34.28
N ALA A 83 34.77 -17.52 35.33
CA ALA A 83 34.80 -16.13 35.78
C ALA A 83 35.80 -15.28 34.98
N ASP A 84 36.78 -15.92 34.33
CA ASP A 84 37.76 -15.23 33.49
C ASP A 84 37.10 -14.56 32.28
N THR A 85 37.64 -13.42 31.89
CA THR A 85 37.15 -12.68 30.73
C THR A 85 37.34 -13.49 29.46
N ASP A 86 36.26 -13.68 28.72
CA ASP A 86 36.29 -14.33 27.40
C ASP A 86 36.22 -13.24 26.32
N GLU A 87 37.33 -13.01 25.61
CA GLU A 87 37.41 -12.01 24.55
C GLU A 87 36.44 -12.26 23.40
N LYS A 88 36.14 -13.53 23.07
CA LYS A 88 35.21 -13.87 21.98
C LYS A 88 33.77 -13.55 22.38
N LEU A 89 33.42 -13.84 23.63
CA LEU A 89 32.12 -13.49 24.19
C LEU A 89 31.99 -11.96 24.28
N LEU A 90 33.04 -11.28 24.72
CA LEU A 90 33.07 -9.83 24.80
C LEU A 90 32.90 -9.19 23.41
N MET A 91 33.60 -9.68 22.39
CA MET A 91 33.50 -9.17 21.03
C MET A 91 32.11 -9.42 20.44
N SER A 92 31.58 -10.65 20.56
CA SER A 92 30.25 -11.00 20.02
C SER A 92 29.09 -10.28 20.71
N THR A 93 29.26 -9.89 21.97
CA THR A 93 28.24 -9.18 22.75
C THR A 93 28.46 -7.67 22.81
N GLU A 94 29.39 -7.14 22.01
CA GLU A 94 29.76 -5.70 21.99
C GLU A 94 30.10 -5.17 23.39
N GLY A 95 30.85 -5.94 24.16
CA GLY A 95 31.32 -5.56 25.49
C GLY A 95 30.29 -5.74 26.62
N ARG A 96 29.08 -6.26 26.32
CA ARG A 96 28.01 -6.37 27.32
C ARG A 96 28.18 -7.56 28.26
N VAL A 97 28.79 -8.65 27.80
CA VAL A 97 28.99 -9.86 28.58
C VAL A 97 30.49 -10.13 28.71
N PRO A 98 31.09 -9.85 29.89
CA PRO A 98 32.54 -10.00 30.06
C PRO A 98 32.97 -11.45 30.29
N SER A 99 32.16 -12.25 30.98
CA SER A 99 32.44 -13.66 31.25
C SER A 99 31.15 -14.44 31.46
N PHE A 100 31.24 -15.76 31.30
CA PHE A 100 30.12 -16.68 31.47
C PHE A 100 30.16 -17.27 32.89
N SER A 101 29.93 -16.40 33.87
CA SER A 101 30.05 -16.67 35.30
C SER A 101 28.72 -17.06 35.98
N HIS A 102 28.81 -17.57 37.21
CA HIS A 102 27.62 -17.94 38.02
C HIS A 102 26.65 -16.77 38.26
N ASP A 103 27.15 -15.54 38.24
CA ASP A 103 26.34 -14.35 38.52
C ASP A 103 25.62 -13.85 37.25
N PHE A 104 26.22 -14.05 36.08
CA PHE A 104 25.69 -13.53 34.82
C PHE A 104 24.78 -14.52 34.08
N VAL A 105 25.13 -15.80 34.10
CA VAL A 105 24.40 -16.85 33.37
C VAL A 105 22.90 -16.92 33.69
N PRO A 106 22.45 -16.76 34.95
CA PRO A 106 21.02 -16.73 35.24
C PRO A 106 20.26 -15.61 34.51
N ASN A 107 20.90 -14.46 34.32
CA ASN A 107 20.31 -13.33 33.60
C ASN A 107 20.33 -13.56 32.09
N LEU A 108 21.44 -14.09 31.55
CA LEU A 108 21.59 -14.35 30.12
C LEU A 108 20.66 -15.47 29.61
N LEU A 109 20.44 -16.51 30.41
CA LEU A 109 19.56 -17.64 30.09
C LEU A 109 18.14 -17.48 30.66
N ARG A 110 17.78 -16.28 31.12
CA ARG A 110 16.47 -16.03 31.71
C ARG A 110 15.36 -16.25 30.68
N THR A 111 14.45 -17.18 30.98
CA THR A 111 13.24 -17.43 30.17
C THR A 111 11.99 -16.78 30.77
N LYS A 112 12.09 -16.28 32.01
CA LYS A 112 10.98 -15.60 32.69
C LYS A 112 10.73 -14.23 32.02
N PRO A 113 9.50 -13.92 31.60
CA PRO A 113 9.18 -12.63 30.98
C PRO A 113 9.45 -11.46 31.93
N GLU A 114 9.45 -10.25 31.37
CA GLU A 114 9.53 -9.02 32.16
C GLU A 114 8.34 -8.87 33.12
N PRO A 115 8.52 -8.29 34.32
CA PRO A 115 7.47 -8.19 35.34
C PRO A 115 6.17 -7.57 34.83
N ASP A 116 6.25 -6.52 34.00
CA ASP A 116 5.06 -5.87 33.42
C ASP A 116 4.28 -6.79 32.49
N VAL A 117 4.98 -7.63 31.72
CA VAL A 117 4.36 -8.61 30.81
C VAL A 117 3.75 -9.75 31.62
N GLU A 118 4.44 -10.20 32.66
CA GLU A 118 3.93 -11.22 33.60
C GLU A 118 2.64 -10.76 34.28
N GLN A 119 2.60 -9.52 34.78
CA GLN A 119 1.41 -8.96 35.43
C GLN A 119 0.23 -8.82 34.45
N ARG A 120 0.50 -8.39 33.21
CA ARG A 120 -0.52 -8.36 32.15
C ARG A 120 -1.04 -9.75 31.83
N HIS A 121 -0.16 -10.74 31.74
CA HIS A 121 -0.53 -12.13 31.51
C HIS A 121 -1.43 -12.67 32.62
N LEU A 122 -1.04 -12.47 33.88
CA LEU A 122 -1.83 -12.89 35.04
C LEU A 122 -3.22 -12.23 35.08
N THR A 123 -3.29 -10.96 34.70
CA THR A 123 -4.57 -10.23 34.59
C THR A 123 -5.46 -10.85 33.51
N LEU A 124 -4.89 -11.24 32.37
CA LEU A 124 -5.61 -11.92 31.30
C LEU A 124 -6.04 -13.33 31.70
N GLU A 125 -5.18 -14.10 32.37
CA GLU A 125 -5.52 -15.43 32.91
C GLU A 125 -6.68 -15.36 33.91
N THR A 126 -6.66 -14.38 34.81
CA THR A 126 -7.75 -14.17 35.78
C THR A 126 -9.06 -13.88 35.05
N LYS A 127 -9.03 -13.05 34.00
CA LYS A 127 -10.22 -12.76 33.17
C LYS A 127 -10.69 -13.99 32.40
N MET A 128 -9.77 -14.81 31.89
CA MET A 128 -10.11 -16.07 31.19
C MET A 128 -10.78 -17.06 32.13
N ALA A 129 -10.28 -17.21 33.35
CA ALA A 129 -10.84 -18.12 34.36
C ALA A 129 -12.27 -17.76 34.79
N GLN A 130 -12.65 -16.48 34.67
CA GLN A 130 -14.01 -16.00 34.97
C GLN A 130 -15.01 -16.28 33.83
N MET A 131 -14.54 -16.58 32.63
CA MET A 131 -15.40 -16.76 31.45
C MET A 131 -15.68 -18.24 31.20
N ASN A 132 -16.95 -18.60 30.97
CA ASN A 132 -17.32 -19.96 30.58
C ASN A 132 -16.80 -20.30 29.18
N SER A 133 -16.10 -21.42 29.03
CA SER A 133 -15.52 -21.93 27.77
C SER A 133 -16.54 -22.07 26.63
N ASP A 134 -17.77 -22.49 26.92
CA ASP A 134 -18.82 -22.64 25.90
C ASP A 134 -19.28 -21.27 25.37
N THR A 135 -19.41 -20.29 26.26
CA THR A 135 -19.76 -18.91 25.92
C THR A 135 -18.64 -18.27 25.09
N ALA A 136 -17.38 -18.46 25.50
CA ALA A 136 -16.21 -17.97 24.79
C ALA A 136 -16.13 -18.50 23.36
N THR A 137 -16.34 -19.81 23.17
CA THR A 137 -16.30 -20.45 21.85
C THR A 137 -17.42 -19.95 20.94
N LYS A 138 -18.64 -19.79 21.48
CA LYS A 138 -19.76 -19.19 20.72
C LYS A 138 -19.45 -17.75 20.31
N GLN A 139 -18.89 -16.95 21.22
CA GLN A 139 -18.52 -15.56 20.94
C GLN A 139 -17.42 -15.46 19.87
N ILE A 140 -16.39 -16.32 19.93
CA ILE A 140 -15.33 -16.41 18.91
C ILE A 140 -15.93 -16.74 17.54
N ASN A 141 -16.84 -17.72 17.46
CA ASN A 141 -17.47 -18.10 16.20
C ASN A 141 -18.32 -16.98 15.60
N VAL A 142 -19.11 -16.27 16.43
CA VAL A 142 -19.88 -15.10 15.96
C VAL A 142 -18.93 -13.99 15.50
N HIS A 143 -17.88 -13.69 16.26
CA HIS A 143 -16.93 -12.65 15.92
C HIS A 143 -16.20 -12.96 14.60
N ASN A 144 -15.74 -14.20 14.41
CA ASN A 144 -15.12 -14.65 13.16
C ASN A 144 -16.06 -14.51 11.96
N LYS A 145 -17.36 -14.80 12.13
CA LYS A 145 -18.36 -14.58 11.06
C LYS A 145 -18.48 -13.11 10.69
N VAL A 146 -18.53 -12.21 11.69
CA VAL A 146 -18.62 -10.77 11.46
C VAL A 146 -17.37 -10.24 10.76
N VAL A 147 -16.18 -10.59 11.25
CA VAL A 147 -14.90 -10.18 10.64
C VAL A 147 -14.81 -10.67 9.20
N LYS A 148 -15.17 -11.93 8.95
CA LYS A 148 -15.19 -12.48 7.59
C LYS A 148 -16.17 -11.73 6.69
N HIS A 149 -17.38 -11.47 7.16
CA HIS A 149 -18.38 -10.73 6.38
C HIS A 149 -17.92 -9.32 6.01
N VAL A 150 -17.30 -8.59 6.95
CA VAL A 150 -16.75 -7.25 6.68
C VAL A 150 -15.61 -7.33 5.66
N LEU A 151 -14.74 -8.34 5.78
CA LEU A 151 -13.64 -8.55 4.85
C LEU A 151 -14.14 -8.91 3.44
N ASP A 152 -15.17 -9.74 3.34
CA ASP A 152 -15.83 -10.07 2.07
C ASP A 152 -16.43 -8.81 1.43
N LEU A 153 -17.14 -7.96 2.19
CA LEU A 153 -17.68 -6.69 1.72
C LEU A 153 -16.58 -5.76 1.17
N LEU A 154 -15.47 -5.63 1.90
CA LEU A 154 -14.33 -4.81 1.47
C LEU A 154 -13.68 -5.34 0.19
N ASN A 155 -13.54 -6.66 0.08
CA ASN A 155 -12.99 -7.28 -1.13
C ASN A 155 -13.92 -7.07 -2.33
N THR A 156 -15.23 -7.26 -2.17
CA THR A 156 -16.21 -7.00 -3.23
C THR A 156 -16.16 -5.54 -3.67
N ALA A 157 -16.17 -4.59 -2.73
CA ALA A 157 -16.07 -3.16 -3.06
C ALA A 157 -14.78 -2.82 -3.80
N ARG A 158 -13.65 -3.45 -3.42
CA ARG A 158 -12.37 -3.29 -4.11
C ARG A 158 -12.42 -3.84 -5.54
N GLU A 159 -12.97 -5.03 -5.73
CA GLU A 159 -13.12 -5.64 -7.07
C GLU A 159 -14.03 -4.81 -7.97
N GLU A 160 -15.12 -4.26 -7.44
CA GLU A 160 -16.00 -3.34 -8.16
C GLU A 160 -15.27 -2.06 -8.59
N TRP A 161 -14.47 -1.45 -7.71
CA TRP A 161 -13.67 -0.26 -8.06
C TRP A 161 -12.59 -0.55 -9.10
N GLU A 162 -11.92 -1.70 -9.01
CA GLU A 162 -10.93 -2.13 -10.01
C GLU A 162 -11.61 -2.38 -11.37
N THR A 163 -12.79 -3.00 -11.37
CA THR A 163 -13.59 -3.25 -12.57
C THR A 163 -14.11 -1.96 -13.20
N GLU A 164 -14.61 -1.02 -12.39
CA GLU A 164 -15.09 0.27 -12.89
C GLU A 164 -13.94 1.11 -13.46
N THR A 165 -12.77 1.12 -12.80
CA THR A 165 -11.57 1.80 -13.29
C THR A 165 -11.06 1.20 -14.60
N ALA A 166 -11.07 -0.14 -14.72
CA ALA A 166 -10.72 -0.83 -15.97
C ALA A 166 -11.72 -0.51 -17.09
N SER A 167 -13.02 -0.45 -16.79
CA SER A 167 -14.06 -0.11 -17.76
C SER A 167 -13.97 1.33 -18.30
N ARG A 168 -13.52 2.28 -17.46
CA ARG A 168 -13.26 3.68 -17.88
C ARG A 168 -12.14 3.81 -18.91
N THR A 169 -11.19 2.88 -18.93
CA THR A 169 -10.12 2.84 -19.95
C THR A 169 -10.64 2.37 -21.31
N SER A 170 -11.78 1.67 -21.35
CA SER A 170 -12.45 1.19 -22.57
C SER A 170 -13.58 2.09 -23.07
N GLN A 171 -13.87 3.20 -22.38
CA GLN A 171 -14.84 4.19 -22.84
C GLN A 171 -14.35 4.85 -24.14
N PRO A 172 -15.22 5.01 -25.16
CA PRO A 172 -14.84 5.71 -26.38
C PRO A 172 -14.39 7.13 -26.03
N GLN A 173 -13.26 7.54 -26.59
CA GLN A 173 -12.64 8.85 -26.37
C GLN A 173 -13.68 9.97 -26.52
N THR A 174 -14.01 10.66 -25.43
CA THR A 174 -15.04 11.70 -25.39
C THR A 174 -14.54 13.06 -25.89
N CYS A 175 -13.23 13.22 -26.09
CA CYS A 175 -12.61 14.43 -26.60
C CYS A 175 -11.47 14.12 -27.57
N SER A 176 -11.54 14.64 -28.80
CA SER A 176 -10.45 14.54 -29.77
C SER A 176 -9.59 15.80 -29.75
N ILE A 177 -8.32 15.63 -29.41
CA ILE A 177 -7.32 16.73 -29.43
C ILE A 177 -7.19 17.31 -30.86
N ASN A 178 -7.27 16.47 -31.89
CA ASN A 178 -7.22 16.93 -33.27
C ASN A 178 -8.42 17.81 -33.63
N GLU A 179 -9.63 17.41 -33.24
CA GLU A 179 -10.84 18.23 -33.48
C GLU A 179 -10.77 19.55 -32.73
N THR A 180 -10.23 19.51 -31.50
CA THR A 180 -10.01 20.72 -30.68
C THR A 180 -9.02 21.67 -31.36
N GLN A 181 -7.91 21.16 -31.90
CA GLN A 181 -6.93 21.97 -32.63
C GLN A 181 -7.48 22.54 -33.94
N VAL A 182 -8.31 21.78 -34.67
CA VAL A 182 -9.00 22.26 -35.87
C VAL A 182 -9.96 23.40 -35.52
N LEU A 183 -10.71 23.29 -34.42
CA LEU A 183 -11.60 24.34 -33.96
C LEU A 183 -10.83 25.61 -33.57
N ILE A 184 -9.73 25.46 -32.83
CA ILE A 184 -8.84 26.57 -32.44
C ILE A 184 -8.24 27.25 -33.67
N ALA A 185 -7.78 26.49 -34.66
CA ALA A 185 -7.22 27.04 -35.90
C ALA A 185 -8.30 27.78 -36.71
N ALA A 186 -9.52 27.24 -36.78
CA ALA A 186 -10.64 27.90 -37.44
C ALA A 186 -11.04 29.21 -36.73
N MET A 187 -11.05 29.25 -35.40
CA MET A 187 -11.37 30.46 -34.63
C MET A 187 -10.24 31.51 -34.66
N GLY A 188 -8.99 31.08 -34.50
CA GLY A 188 -7.85 31.99 -34.39
C GLY A 188 -7.31 32.48 -35.73
N THR A 189 -7.35 31.64 -36.77
CA THR A 189 -6.74 31.95 -38.08
C THR A 189 -7.70 31.85 -39.25
N GLY A 190 -8.98 31.49 -39.02
CA GLY A 190 -9.98 31.30 -40.09
C GLY A 190 -9.72 30.08 -40.98
N LYS A 191 -8.71 29.27 -40.66
CA LYS A 191 -8.23 28.16 -41.49
C LYS A 191 -9.29 27.06 -41.54
N GLY A 192 -9.85 26.82 -42.74
CA GLY A 192 -10.92 25.83 -42.95
C GLY A 192 -12.32 26.42 -43.14
N ILE A 193 -12.51 27.73 -42.88
CA ILE A 193 -13.76 28.42 -43.21
C ILE A 193 -13.65 28.90 -44.66
N LYS A 194 -14.42 28.29 -45.57
CA LYS A 194 -14.50 28.76 -46.95
C LYS A 194 -15.25 30.10 -46.97
N ASN A 195 -14.59 31.18 -47.40
CA ASN A 195 -15.27 32.43 -47.73
C ASN A 195 -16.33 32.14 -48.79
N ILE A 196 -17.59 32.41 -48.48
CA ILE A 196 -18.67 32.39 -49.45
C ILE A 196 -18.39 33.54 -50.44
N PRO A 197 -18.11 33.27 -51.73
CA PRO A 197 -17.90 34.33 -52.70
C PRO A 197 -19.26 34.98 -52.96
N GLY A 198 -19.49 36.15 -52.38
CA GLY A 198 -20.77 36.84 -52.52
C GLY A 198 -20.93 38.15 -51.76
N ARG A 199 -20.00 38.55 -50.89
CA ARG A 199 -20.08 39.85 -50.22
C ARG A 199 -18.87 40.70 -50.56
N ALA A 200 -18.92 41.34 -51.73
CA ALA A 200 -17.99 42.39 -52.12
C ALA A 200 -18.22 43.66 -51.25
N PRO A 201 -17.18 44.47 -50.96
CA PRO A 201 -17.34 45.77 -50.32
C PRO A 201 -17.94 46.79 -51.31
N MET A 202 -18.81 47.68 -50.82
CA MET A 202 -19.50 48.70 -51.63
C MET A 202 -18.56 49.78 -52.19
N PRO A 203 -18.69 50.17 -53.47
CA PRO A 203 -18.20 51.45 -53.99
C PRO A 203 -19.32 52.47 -54.30
N ARG A 204 -18.91 53.75 -54.28
CA ARG A 204 -19.66 55.01 -54.48
C ARG A 204 -20.25 55.22 -55.90
N PRO A 205 -21.15 56.22 -56.10
CA PRO A 205 -22.12 56.23 -57.20
C PRO A 205 -21.73 57.07 -58.43
N SER A 206 -22.24 56.69 -59.62
CA SER A 206 -22.84 57.52 -60.70
C SER A 206 -22.77 56.79 -62.09
N PRO A 207 -23.47 57.22 -63.17
CA PRO A 207 -24.77 56.65 -63.56
C PRO A 207 -24.89 56.25 -65.04
N THR A 208 -25.57 55.13 -65.38
CA THR A 208 -26.42 54.98 -66.61
C THR A 208 -27.12 53.62 -66.65
N MET A 209 -28.41 53.64 -67.01
CA MET A 209 -29.36 52.53 -67.25
C MET A 209 -29.36 52.11 -68.75
N PRO A 210 -30.18 51.14 -69.25
CA PRO A 210 -30.81 49.94 -68.64
C PRO A 210 -30.74 48.66 -69.54
N GLN A 211 -30.93 47.45 -68.98
CA GLN A 211 -31.93 46.45 -69.48
C GLN A 211 -31.92 45.12 -68.70
N GLN A 212 -33.13 44.66 -68.38
CA GLN A 212 -33.58 43.36 -67.82
C GLN A 212 -33.75 42.30 -68.94
N PRO A 213 -34.12 41.00 -68.69
CA PRO A 213 -34.55 40.35 -67.44
C PRO A 213 -33.95 38.93 -67.11
N SER A 214 -34.16 38.52 -65.86
CA SER A 214 -33.97 37.17 -65.24
C SER A 214 -35.04 36.15 -65.71
N PRO A 215 -35.20 34.90 -65.16
CA PRO A 215 -34.47 34.18 -64.08
C PRO A 215 -34.23 32.66 -64.32
N GLN A 216 -33.33 32.00 -63.57
CA GLN A 216 -33.61 30.63 -63.09
C GLN A 216 -32.80 30.25 -61.84
N ILE A 217 -33.54 29.83 -60.82
CA ILE A 217 -33.07 29.40 -59.50
C ILE A 217 -32.77 27.91 -59.56
N THR A 218 -31.56 27.48 -59.22
CA THR A 218 -31.24 26.08 -58.93
C THR A 218 -30.62 25.96 -57.53
N THR A 219 -31.46 25.46 -56.63
CA THR A 219 -31.13 25.09 -55.26
C THR A 219 -30.32 23.79 -55.25
N SER A 220 -29.00 23.87 -55.07
CA SER A 220 -28.17 22.70 -54.77
C SER A 220 -27.90 22.63 -53.26
N LYS A 221 -28.65 21.74 -52.59
CA LYS A 221 -28.40 21.31 -51.21
C LYS A 221 -27.02 20.64 -51.17
N ALA A 222 -26.06 21.22 -50.45
CA ALA A 222 -24.85 20.50 -50.06
C ALA A 222 -25.21 19.53 -48.92
N VAL A 223 -25.08 18.24 -49.20
CA VAL A 223 -25.30 17.15 -48.24
C VAL A 223 -24.09 17.10 -47.31
N SER A 224 -24.29 17.39 -46.02
CA SER A 224 -23.25 17.23 -45.00
C SER A 224 -23.18 15.77 -44.57
N ALA A 225 -22.09 15.09 -44.91
CA ALA A 225 -21.80 13.73 -44.46
C ALA A 225 -21.10 13.78 -43.09
N VAL A 226 -21.84 14.12 -42.04
CA VAL A 226 -21.42 13.84 -40.66
C VAL A 226 -22.33 12.73 -40.14
N LYS A 227 -21.83 11.50 -40.14
CA LYS A 227 -22.50 10.37 -39.47
C LYS A 227 -22.26 10.50 -37.97
N THR A 228 -23.18 11.16 -37.26
CA THR A 228 -23.25 11.07 -35.80
C THR A 228 -24.01 9.81 -35.42
N ASN A 229 -23.32 8.78 -34.92
CA ASN A 229 -23.95 7.67 -34.19
C ASN A 229 -24.22 8.12 -32.75
N ILE A 230 -25.17 9.02 -32.56
CA ILE A 230 -25.69 9.32 -31.22
C ILE A 230 -26.73 8.26 -30.91
N LYS A 231 -26.29 7.17 -30.28
CA LYS A 231 -27.20 6.30 -29.55
C LYS A 231 -27.58 7.10 -28.31
N ALA A 232 -28.80 7.66 -28.30
CA ALA A 232 -29.33 8.36 -27.13
C ALA A 232 -29.33 7.37 -25.95
N ALA A 233 -28.37 7.53 -25.05
CA ALA A 233 -28.40 6.86 -23.77
C ALA A 233 -29.54 7.51 -22.98
N THR A 234 -30.56 6.72 -22.67
CA THR A 234 -31.63 7.08 -21.76
C THR A 234 -30.98 7.54 -20.45
N ALA A 235 -30.99 8.83 -20.19
CA ALA A 235 -30.45 9.42 -18.99
C ALA A 235 -31.35 9.02 -17.80
N MET A 236 -30.98 7.95 -17.11
CA MET A 236 -31.42 7.72 -15.73
C MET A 236 -30.53 8.58 -14.83
N HIS A 237 -31.02 9.76 -14.45
CA HIS A 237 -30.37 10.64 -13.49
C HIS A 237 -30.39 10.01 -12.08
N PRO A 238 -29.27 9.96 -11.34
CA PRO A 238 -29.22 9.37 -10.01
C PRO A 238 -29.68 10.30 -8.87
N TYR A 239 -30.44 11.35 -9.17
CA TYR A 239 -31.07 12.19 -8.14
C TYR A 239 -32.49 12.54 -8.54
N VAL A 240 -33.39 11.61 -8.30
CA VAL A 240 -34.81 11.89 -8.08
C VAL A 240 -35.04 11.67 -6.59
N ARG A 241 -35.39 12.75 -5.89
CA ARG A 241 -36.01 12.67 -4.56
C ARG A 241 -37.46 12.21 -4.70
#